data_AF-A0AAU1D622-F1
#
_entry.id   AF-A0AAU1D622-F1
#
_cell.length_a   1.000
_cell.length_b   1.000
_cell.length_c   1.000
_cell.angle_alpha   90.00
_cell.angle_beta   90.00
_cell.angle_gamma   90.00
#
_symmetry.space_group_name_H-M   'P 1'
#
loop_
_entity.id
_entity.type
_entity.pdbx_description
1 polymer ?
#
loop_
_entity_poly.entity_id
_entity_poly.type
_entity_poly.pdbx_seq_one_letter_code
_entity_poly.pdbx_strand_id
1 'polypeptide(L)'
;MGSGVATTASADTFDPNPDPNAAPSTRPAAGPEKEVRAGARPVSGKKPSAGPAWKQVDEGLGTWSVNTRKVQLRNTVTDADGDKSTLTFEVWTVDSGGKPKTKVKIEDNEYGVKVSGYVNSGSAATVSVDPKWLNPKVDYVFHTSAYDGSLYETSWSPWARLRIELPVDLALPAPVFDAPNPGFTTAPNSKQTKPLASGGVTRSTYKARKQCGPTDKDGRQVCIAATPAKPAESRSTRDVGWCENGAMGAYADRFKECDTRPVTYYLGPEDDPIAKAEFNFTRTLRLDGPDSFTETLTIKGVKIPDDFDGGISLSAFNGHICQGSCKPIEPQGGDWTATPTWRPGDTHTASLTTKYTWDASAADMTYRYKPDVKIEGQVHSPGMEQKVDYQWSKGYWKDNPDLDQIRCDTLTTHTATGCVFVNSAPTYVFNAKKHPQAAAHAWLIQTMLPNHAGSESYGKPLYYMGNSDQNTTNRGRICPKRWAAASGDASALDDANDALNCDEFAFASSYNSGGMKKSEGGLNEAVPTGSTTGDPDGSACVQSFAKKHETKIHLYNIDNGKVPTFNEVCGRSSISGNQNQQSMGGNFNNFMKQMRIIDKDAYWLNTRMTGNCAATDAFGKPVNPVICTMTAK
;
A
#
# COMPACT_ATOMS: atom_id res chain seq x y z
N MET A 1 6.19 -57.99 -47.82
CA MET A 1 7.54 -57.60 -47.39
C MET A 1 7.52 -56.08 -47.30
N GLY A 2 7.31 -55.40 -46.17
CA GLY A 2 7.81 -55.61 -44.82
C GLY A 2 8.70 -54.41 -44.46
N SER A 3 8.11 -53.20 -44.44
CA SER A 3 8.79 -51.97 -44.03
C SER A 3 9.02 -51.98 -42.52
N GLY A 4 10.28 -51.88 -42.10
CA GLY A 4 10.69 -51.78 -40.71
C GLY A 4 10.20 -50.47 -40.10
N VAL A 5 9.41 -50.60 -39.03
CA VAL A 5 9.00 -49.51 -38.15
C VAL A 5 10.21 -49.10 -37.32
N ALA A 6 10.62 -47.84 -37.43
CA ALA A 6 11.55 -47.22 -36.51
C ALA A 6 10.86 -47.08 -35.15
N THR A 7 11.31 -47.88 -34.17
CA THR A 7 10.96 -47.70 -32.77
C THR A 7 11.61 -46.42 -32.26
N THR A 8 10.78 -45.44 -31.89
CA THR A 8 11.16 -44.28 -31.08
C THR A 8 11.80 -44.75 -29.78
N ALA A 9 13.01 -44.24 -29.51
CA ALA A 9 13.71 -44.45 -28.25
C ALA A 9 12.82 -44.00 -27.08
N SER A 10 12.69 -44.89 -26.09
CA SER A 10 12.09 -44.57 -24.79
C SER A 10 12.84 -43.42 -24.16
N ALA A 11 12.13 -42.47 -23.56
CA ALA A 11 12.76 -41.50 -22.66
C ALA A 11 13.50 -42.28 -21.56
N ASP A 12 14.79 -42.01 -21.38
CA ASP A 12 15.61 -42.65 -20.35
C ASP A 12 14.96 -42.43 -18.97
N THR A 13 14.45 -43.50 -18.37
CA THR A 13 13.82 -43.46 -17.06
C THR A 13 14.89 -43.27 -16.01
N PHE A 14 14.91 -42.09 -15.37
CA PHE A 14 15.77 -41.84 -14.20
C PHE A 14 15.45 -42.83 -13.08
N ASP A 15 16.45 -43.63 -12.69
CA ASP A 15 16.39 -44.50 -11.52
C ASP A 15 17.31 -43.94 -10.41
N PRO A 16 16.74 -43.41 -9.30
CA PRO A 16 17.52 -42.85 -8.20
C PRO A 16 18.55 -43.85 -7.68
N ASN A 17 19.79 -43.40 -7.45
CA ASN A 17 20.77 -44.25 -6.76
C ASN A 17 20.27 -44.49 -5.33
N PRO A 18 20.09 -45.75 -4.87
CA PRO A 18 19.72 -46.00 -3.48
C PRO A 18 20.89 -45.83 -2.52
N ASP A 19 22.14 -45.91 -2.99
CA ASP A 19 23.34 -45.78 -2.15
C ASP A 19 24.04 -44.42 -2.37
N PRO A 20 23.94 -43.48 -1.41
CA PRO A 20 24.61 -42.17 -1.51
C PRO A 20 26.15 -42.24 -1.48
N ASN A 21 26.73 -43.41 -1.17
CA ASN A 21 28.18 -43.59 -1.09
C ASN A 21 28.75 -44.46 -2.22
N ALA A 22 27.92 -44.89 -3.18
CA ALA A 22 28.39 -45.68 -4.33
C ALA A 22 29.50 -44.93 -5.06
N ALA A 23 30.59 -45.63 -5.41
CA ALA A 23 31.75 -44.99 -6.01
C ALA A 23 31.36 -44.27 -7.32
N PRO A 24 31.92 -43.08 -7.61
CA PRO A 24 31.47 -42.29 -8.77
C PRO A 24 31.55 -43.03 -10.12
N SER A 25 32.57 -43.88 -10.30
CA SER A 25 32.75 -44.67 -11.52
C SER A 25 31.67 -45.73 -11.74
N THR A 26 30.87 -46.08 -10.73
CA THR A 26 29.74 -47.02 -10.87
C THR A 26 28.56 -46.40 -11.65
N ARG A 27 28.52 -45.06 -11.76
CA ARG A 27 27.51 -44.31 -12.52
C ARG A 27 28.18 -43.14 -13.26
N PRO A 28 28.90 -43.41 -14.36
CA PRO A 28 29.87 -42.50 -14.96
C PRO A 28 29.23 -41.36 -15.77
N ALA A 29 28.57 -40.42 -15.09
CA ALA A 29 27.79 -39.34 -15.71
C ALA A 29 28.61 -38.36 -16.58
N ALA A 30 29.92 -38.24 -16.35
CA ALA A 30 30.80 -37.33 -17.09
C ALA A 30 31.45 -37.99 -18.33
N GLY A 31 31.29 -39.31 -18.51
CA GLY A 31 31.88 -40.10 -19.59
C GLY A 31 32.53 -41.40 -19.10
N PRO A 32 32.86 -42.34 -20.00
CA PRO A 32 33.42 -43.64 -19.62
C PRO A 32 34.86 -43.54 -19.09
N GLU A 33 35.18 -44.34 -18.05
CA GLU A 33 36.56 -44.47 -17.56
C GLU A 33 37.40 -45.33 -18.54
N LYS A 34 38.63 -44.91 -18.85
CA LYS A 34 39.52 -45.66 -19.75
C LYS A 34 40.19 -46.82 -19.00
N GLU A 35 40.25 -48.00 -19.63
CA GLU A 35 40.87 -49.20 -19.04
C GLU A 35 42.38 -49.05 -18.80
N VAL A 36 43.07 -48.25 -19.62
CA VAL A 36 44.51 -47.99 -19.48
C VAL A 36 44.73 -46.79 -18.56
N ARG A 37 45.12 -47.07 -17.31
CA ARG A 37 45.41 -46.06 -16.27
C ARG A 37 46.80 -45.46 -16.48
N ALA A 38 46.88 -44.33 -17.17
CA ALA A 38 48.07 -43.49 -17.18
C ALA A 38 47.69 -42.11 -16.62
N GLY A 39 48.45 -41.63 -15.62
CA GLY A 39 48.20 -40.34 -14.96
C GLY A 39 47.68 -40.45 -13.52
N ALA A 40 47.71 -39.31 -12.82
CA ALA A 40 47.06 -39.10 -11.54
C ALA A 40 45.55 -38.96 -11.72
N ARG A 41 44.77 -39.25 -10.67
CA ARG A 41 43.32 -39.02 -10.70
C ARG A 41 43.04 -37.57 -10.32
N PRO A 42 42.05 -36.91 -10.95
CA PRO A 42 41.59 -35.62 -10.49
C PRO A 42 40.93 -35.78 -9.11
N VAL A 43 40.85 -34.71 -8.34
CA VAL A 43 40.29 -34.72 -6.97
C VAL A 43 39.38 -33.51 -6.79
N SER A 44 38.17 -33.75 -6.28
CA SER A 44 37.27 -32.68 -5.85
C SER A 44 37.80 -31.94 -4.63
N GLY A 45 37.53 -30.64 -4.59
CA GLY A 45 37.78 -29.79 -3.44
C GLY A 45 37.05 -30.27 -2.19
N LYS A 46 37.60 -29.94 -1.02
CA LYS A 46 37.05 -30.36 0.29
C LYS A 46 35.97 -29.42 0.83
N LYS A 47 35.65 -28.33 0.13
CA LYS A 47 34.73 -27.27 0.59
C LYS A 47 33.70 -26.93 -0.49
N PRO A 48 32.79 -27.86 -0.85
CA PRO A 48 31.69 -27.53 -1.73
C PRO A 48 30.85 -26.39 -1.15
N SER A 49 30.36 -25.52 -2.03
CA SER A 49 29.63 -24.31 -1.70
C SER A 49 28.37 -24.14 -2.53
N ALA A 50 27.32 -23.58 -1.93
CA ALA A 50 26.08 -23.24 -2.63
C ALA A 50 25.75 -21.75 -2.48
N GLY A 51 25.12 -21.18 -3.50
CA GLY A 51 24.68 -19.79 -3.48
C GLY A 51 23.91 -19.41 -4.72
N PRO A 52 23.77 -18.10 -5.01
CA PRO A 52 23.91 -16.97 -4.08
C PRO A 52 23.09 -17.15 -2.79
N ALA A 53 23.45 -16.59 -1.63
CA ALA A 53 24.40 -15.49 -1.42
C ALA A 53 25.84 -15.93 -1.14
N TRP A 54 26.15 -17.23 -1.15
CA TRP A 54 27.44 -17.77 -0.71
C TRP A 54 27.72 -17.44 0.77
N LYS A 55 26.70 -17.57 1.62
CA LYS A 55 26.80 -17.37 3.07
C LYS A 55 26.34 -18.62 3.81
N GLN A 56 27.08 -19.01 4.84
CA GLN A 56 26.66 -20.06 5.77
C GLN A 56 25.92 -19.43 6.96
N VAL A 57 24.85 -20.08 7.43
CA VAL A 57 24.02 -19.60 8.56
C VAL A 57 24.35 -20.28 9.88
N ASP A 58 25.00 -21.45 9.84
CA ASP A 58 25.48 -22.18 11.01
C ASP A 58 26.98 -22.47 10.87
N GLU A 59 27.82 -21.69 11.58
CA GLU A 59 29.30 -21.82 11.52
C GLU A 59 29.81 -23.20 12.00
N GLY A 60 28.97 -23.99 12.68
CA GLY A 60 29.31 -25.34 13.17
C GLY A 60 28.90 -26.51 12.26
N LEU A 61 27.91 -26.34 11.36
CA LEU A 61 27.42 -27.40 10.45
C LEU A 61 27.60 -27.06 8.96
N GLY A 62 27.93 -25.79 8.64
CA GLY A 62 28.26 -25.35 7.29
C GLY A 62 27.07 -25.29 6.31
N THR A 63 25.84 -25.07 6.80
CA THR A 63 24.66 -24.94 5.94
C THR A 63 24.70 -23.64 5.14
N TRP A 64 24.75 -23.76 3.81
CA TRP A 64 24.66 -22.63 2.89
C TRP A 64 23.21 -22.15 2.78
N SER A 65 22.96 -20.88 3.11
CA SER A 65 21.68 -20.22 2.87
C SER A 65 21.67 -19.62 1.47
N VAL A 66 20.77 -20.13 0.64
CA VAL A 66 20.63 -19.77 -0.77
C VAL A 66 19.42 -18.84 -0.92
N ASN A 67 19.66 -17.59 -1.31
CA ASN A 67 18.60 -16.57 -1.39
C ASN A 67 17.86 -16.55 -2.73
N THR A 68 18.05 -17.58 -3.54
CA THR A 68 17.52 -17.74 -4.88
C THR A 68 16.96 -19.14 -5.13
N ARG A 69 15.98 -19.26 -6.04
CA ARG A 69 15.58 -20.57 -6.57
C ARG A 69 16.53 -21.10 -7.66
N LYS A 70 17.34 -20.23 -8.29
CA LYS A 70 18.36 -20.63 -9.28
C LYS A 70 19.66 -20.97 -8.55
N VAL A 71 19.63 -22.07 -7.81
CA VAL A 71 20.75 -22.51 -6.97
C VAL A 71 21.98 -22.74 -7.84
N GLN A 72 23.10 -22.15 -7.45
CA GLN A 72 24.42 -22.45 -7.97
C GLN A 72 25.17 -23.34 -7.00
N LEU A 73 25.69 -24.44 -7.51
CA LEU A 73 26.57 -25.34 -6.77
C LEU A 73 27.98 -25.18 -7.32
N ARG A 74 28.96 -25.08 -6.42
CA ARG A 74 30.35 -24.82 -6.77
C ARG A 74 31.30 -25.63 -5.91
N ASN A 75 32.32 -26.20 -6.54
CA ASN A 75 33.47 -26.77 -5.85
C ASN A 75 34.74 -26.58 -6.70
N THR A 76 35.91 -26.70 -6.10
CA THR A 76 37.19 -26.69 -6.84
C THR A 76 37.53 -28.09 -7.33
N VAL A 77 38.39 -28.19 -8.34
CA VAL A 77 38.96 -29.46 -8.79
C VAL A 77 40.46 -29.31 -8.97
N THR A 78 41.23 -30.33 -8.60
CA THR A 78 42.68 -30.36 -8.79
C THR A 78 43.05 -31.65 -9.48
N ASP A 79 43.83 -31.51 -10.55
CA ASP A 79 44.49 -32.59 -11.25
C ASP A 79 46.01 -32.41 -11.10
N ALA A 80 46.71 -33.45 -10.66
CA ALA A 80 48.16 -33.38 -10.45
C ALA A 80 48.95 -33.39 -11.76
N ASP A 81 48.36 -33.88 -12.85
CA ASP A 81 48.96 -33.85 -14.19
C ASP A 81 48.71 -32.50 -14.88
N GLY A 82 47.89 -31.63 -14.27
CA GLY A 82 47.55 -30.30 -14.79
C GLY A 82 46.45 -30.32 -15.85
N ASP A 83 45.84 -31.48 -16.08
CA ASP A 83 44.74 -31.63 -17.01
C ASP A 83 43.50 -30.84 -16.58
N LYS A 84 42.64 -30.56 -17.56
CA LYS A 84 41.33 -29.97 -17.27
C LYS A 84 40.40 -31.07 -16.77
N SER A 85 39.55 -30.72 -15.82
CA SER A 85 38.59 -31.67 -15.27
C SER A 85 37.18 -31.07 -15.21
N THR A 86 36.19 -31.95 -15.20
CA THR A 86 34.79 -31.65 -14.90
C THR A 86 34.47 -32.03 -13.46
N LEU A 87 33.40 -31.45 -12.90
CA LEU A 87 32.78 -31.93 -11.67
C LEU A 87 31.34 -32.36 -11.95
N THR A 88 31.02 -33.57 -11.49
CA THR A 88 29.64 -34.07 -11.37
C THR A 88 29.09 -33.62 -10.02
N PHE A 89 27.92 -33.00 -10.01
CA PHE A 89 27.20 -32.55 -8.82
C PHE A 89 25.98 -33.44 -8.57
N GLU A 90 25.88 -33.98 -7.36
CA GLU A 90 24.75 -34.82 -6.95
C GLU A 90 24.10 -34.27 -5.68
N VAL A 91 22.76 -34.24 -5.65
CA VAL A 91 21.98 -33.62 -4.58
C VAL A 91 21.03 -34.64 -3.96
N TRP A 92 20.86 -34.57 -2.64
CA TRP A 92 20.00 -35.42 -1.85
C TRP A 92 19.17 -34.58 -0.87
N THR A 93 17.95 -35.03 -0.58
CA THR A 93 17.22 -34.60 0.63
C THR A 93 17.87 -35.20 1.87
N VAL A 94 17.59 -34.61 3.03
CA VAL A 94 18.11 -35.12 4.32
C VAL A 94 17.04 -35.81 5.16
N ASP A 95 17.48 -36.74 6.02
CA ASP A 95 16.66 -37.27 7.12
C ASP A 95 16.68 -36.35 8.35
N SER A 96 15.99 -36.75 9.42
CA SER A 96 15.97 -35.99 10.69
C SER A 96 17.34 -35.90 11.37
N GLY A 97 18.30 -36.75 11.01
CA GLY A 97 19.69 -36.68 11.46
C GLY A 97 20.59 -35.84 10.54
N GLY A 98 20.03 -35.26 9.47
CA GLY A 98 20.76 -34.48 8.49
C GLY A 98 21.67 -35.33 7.59
N LYS A 99 21.39 -36.62 7.43
CA LYS A 99 22.09 -37.54 6.52
C LYS A 99 21.37 -37.62 5.17
N PRO A 100 22.06 -37.93 4.06
CA PRO A 100 21.42 -38.13 2.76
C PRO A 100 20.32 -39.21 2.83
N LYS A 101 19.13 -38.90 2.31
CA LYS A 101 17.95 -39.79 2.35
C LYS A 101 17.47 -40.20 0.97
N THR A 102 17.13 -39.23 0.12
CA THR A 102 16.60 -39.50 -1.23
C THR A 102 17.29 -38.62 -2.25
N LYS A 103 17.88 -39.24 -3.28
CA LYS A 103 18.53 -38.53 -4.39
C LYS A 103 17.51 -37.68 -5.14
N VAL A 104 17.88 -36.44 -5.40
CA VAL A 104 17.09 -35.46 -6.13
C VAL A 104 17.59 -35.40 -7.56
N LYS A 105 16.69 -35.58 -8.52
CA LYS A 105 16.99 -35.31 -9.93
C LYS A 105 17.22 -33.81 -10.12
N ILE A 106 18.39 -33.40 -10.60
CA ILE A 106 18.72 -31.98 -10.85
C ILE A 106 19.00 -31.65 -12.33
N GLU A 107 18.90 -32.64 -13.20
CA GLU A 107 19.02 -32.51 -14.66
C GLU A 107 18.24 -33.63 -15.36
N ASP A 108 17.77 -33.38 -16.57
CA ASP A 108 17.05 -34.36 -17.40
C ASP A 108 18.03 -35.32 -18.10
N ASN A 109 18.72 -36.15 -17.33
CA ASN A 109 19.55 -37.27 -17.79
C ASN A 109 19.31 -38.54 -16.95
N GLU A 110 19.83 -39.69 -17.41
CA GLU A 110 19.66 -41.00 -16.78
C GLU A 110 20.20 -41.08 -15.34
N TYR A 111 21.16 -40.22 -14.99
CA TYR A 111 21.82 -40.19 -13.69
C TYR A 111 21.18 -39.19 -12.71
N GLY A 112 20.38 -38.24 -13.21
CA GLY A 112 19.79 -37.14 -12.45
C GLY A 112 20.80 -36.20 -11.79
N VAL A 113 22.04 -36.14 -12.27
CA VAL A 113 23.14 -35.30 -11.75
C VAL A 113 23.50 -34.22 -12.76
N LYS A 114 24.22 -33.18 -12.34
CA LYS A 114 24.66 -32.11 -13.24
C LYS A 114 26.17 -32.11 -13.40
N VAL A 115 26.67 -32.14 -14.64
CA VAL A 115 28.11 -32.14 -14.94
C VAL A 115 28.54 -30.75 -15.41
N SER A 116 29.62 -30.23 -14.85
CA SER A 116 30.18 -28.95 -15.29
C SER A 116 30.89 -29.05 -16.64
N GLY A 117 31.16 -27.90 -17.27
CA GLY A 117 32.21 -27.84 -18.29
C GLY A 117 33.60 -28.13 -17.70
N TYR A 118 34.56 -28.42 -18.58
CA TYR A 118 35.97 -28.59 -18.21
C TYR A 118 36.56 -27.29 -17.69
N VAL A 119 37.21 -27.34 -16.52
CA VAL A 119 37.93 -26.22 -15.92
C VAL A 119 39.39 -26.61 -15.67
N ASN A 120 40.27 -25.61 -15.58
CA ASN A 120 41.69 -25.86 -15.29
C ASN A 120 41.86 -26.43 -13.87
N SER A 121 42.88 -27.26 -13.66
CA SER A 121 43.32 -27.67 -12.33
C SER A 121 43.50 -26.46 -11.39
N GLY A 122 42.96 -26.56 -10.18
CA GLY A 122 42.91 -25.48 -9.18
C GLY A 122 41.74 -24.51 -9.33
N SER A 123 40.95 -24.59 -10.42
CA SER A 123 39.81 -23.69 -10.66
C SER A 123 38.51 -24.22 -10.05
N ALA A 124 37.54 -23.32 -9.88
CA ALA A 124 36.19 -23.68 -9.44
C ALA A 124 35.30 -24.04 -10.64
N ALA A 125 34.64 -25.20 -10.57
CA ALA A 125 33.52 -25.54 -11.43
C ALA A 125 32.22 -25.10 -10.76
N THR A 126 31.31 -24.49 -11.52
CA THR A 126 30.00 -24.02 -11.04
C THR A 126 28.90 -24.50 -11.97
N VAL A 127 27.80 -25.01 -11.41
CA VAL A 127 26.59 -25.40 -12.16
C VAL A 127 25.35 -24.71 -11.61
N SER A 128 24.40 -24.38 -12.49
CA SER A 128 23.10 -23.82 -12.12
C SER A 128 22.02 -24.90 -12.17
N VAL A 129 21.28 -25.06 -11.07
CA VAL A 129 20.16 -25.99 -10.95
C VAL A 129 18.86 -25.27 -11.33
N ASP A 130 18.03 -25.94 -12.13
CA ASP A 130 16.73 -25.40 -12.52
C ASP A 130 15.79 -25.31 -11.30
N PRO A 131 15.08 -24.17 -11.09
CA PRO A 131 14.13 -23.98 -10.00
C PRO A 131 13.06 -25.05 -9.83
N LYS A 132 12.78 -25.87 -10.87
CA LYS A 132 11.80 -26.97 -10.79
C LYS A 132 12.26 -28.12 -9.90
N TRP A 133 13.56 -28.26 -9.66
CA TRP A 133 14.14 -29.41 -8.94
C TRP A 133 14.29 -29.22 -7.43
N LEU A 134 14.52 -27.98 -6.99
CA LEU A 134 14.77 -27.67 -5.58
C LEU A 134 13.68 -26.75 -5.02
N ASN A 135 13.11 -27.12 -3.89
CA ASN A 135 12.04 -26.37 -3.24
C ASN A 135 12.61 -25.50 -2.10
N PRO A 136 12.08 -24.29 -1.90
CA PRO A 136 12.33 -23.50 -0.69
C PRO A 136 12.06 -24.29 0.59
N LYS A 137 12.78 -23.98 1.68
CA LYS A 137 12.63 -24.59 3.01
C LYS A 137 12.90 -26.09 3.13
N VAL A 138 13.30 -26.75 2.06
CA VAL A 138 13.78 -28.12 2.12
C VAL A 138 15.29 -28.10 2.36
N ASP A 139 15.73 -28.92 3.31
CA ASP A 139 17.15 -29.12 3.59
C ASP A 139 17.71 -30.16 2.61
N TYR A 140 18.80 -29.78 1.94
CA TYR A 140 19.51 -30.61 0.98
C TYR A 140 20.97 -30.79 1.40
N VAL A 141 21.55 -31.90 0.95
CA VAL A 141 23.00 -32.12 0.96
C VAL A 141 23.47 -32.41 -0.46
N PHE A 142 24.66 -31.95 -0.78
CA PHE A 142 25.28 -32.22 -2.07
C PHE A 142 26.77 -32.48 -1.94
N HIS A 143 27.30 -33.16 -2.95
CA HIS A 143 28.71 -33.55 -3.06
C HIS A 143 29.11 -33.60 -4.53
N THR A 144 30.42 -33.70 -4.79
CA THR A 144 30.96 -33.68 -6.15
C THR A 144 31.93 -34.82 -6.42
N SER A 145 32.01 -35.21 -7.70
CA SER A 145 33.00 -36.13 -8.23
C SER A 145 33.75 -35.52 -9.42
N ALA A 146 35.08 -35.63 -9.44
CA ALA A 146 35.94 -35.14 -10.52
C ALA A 146 36.17 -36.18 -11.62
N TYR A 147 36.32 -35.69 -12.85
CA TYR A 147 36.65 -36.49 -14.04
C TYR A 147 37.49 -35.66 -15.03
N ASP A 148 38.63 -36.18 -15.47
CA ASP A 148 39.62 -35.49 -16.31
C ASP A 148 39.48 -35.79 -17.83
N GLY A 149 38.50 -36.61 -18.22
CA GLY A 149 38.36 -37.12 -19.59
C GLY A 149 38.87 -38.56 -19.79
N SER A 150 39.45 -39.15 -18.75
CA SER A 150 40.00 -40.51 -18.73
C SER A 150 39.71 -41.25 -17.41
N LEU A 151 39.93 -40.61 -16.26
CA LEU A 151 39.84 -41.17 -14.93
C LEU A 151 38.87 -40.38 -14.04
N TYR A 152 38.13 -41.11 -13.20
CA TYR A 152 37.34 -40.53 -12.10
C TYR A 152 38.16 -40.42 -10.82
N GLU A 153 37.77 -39.55 -9.91
CA GLU A 153 38.19 -39.71 -8.52
C GLU A 153 37.55 -40.96 -7.88
N THR A 154 38.21 -41.55 -6.89
CA THR A 154 37.75 -42.81 -6.26
C THR A 154 36.71 -42.61 -5.16
N SER A 155 36.61 -41.40 -4.62
CA SER A 155 35.72 -41.07 -3.50
C SER A 155 35.08 -39.72 -3.72
N TRP A 156 33.81 -39.59 -3.37
CA TRP A 156 33.12 -38.30 -3.39
C TRP A 156 33.77 -37.25 -2.48
N SER A 157 33.55 -35.98 -2.81
CA SER A 157 33.86 -34.88 -1.91
C SER A 157 33.11 -35.00 -0.57
N PRO A 158 33.54 -34.29 0.49
CA PRO A 158 32.70 -34.09 1.66
C PRO A 158 31.33 -33.50 1.28
N TRP A 159 30.31 -33.80 2.07
CA TRP A 159 28.97 -33.24 1.92
C TRP A 159 28.94 -31.76 2.32
N ALA A 160 28.22 -30.94 1.54
CA ALA A 160 27.80 -29.61 1.95
C ALA A 160 26.27 -29.57 2.08
N ARG A 161 25.78 -28.87 3.11
CA ARG A 161 24.34 -28.64 3.34
C ARG A 161 23.92 -27.35 2.66
N LEU A 162 22.73 -27.33 2.07
CA LEU A 162 22.12 -26.10 1.58
C LEU A 162 20.63 -26.07 1.89
N ARG A 163 20.12 -24.86 2.07
CA ARG A 163 18.69 -24.57 2.20
C ARG A 163 18.37 -23.31 1.41
N ILE A 164 17.27 -23.32 0.67
CA ILE A 164 16.80 -22.14 -0.06
C ILE A 164 15.92 -21.31 0.87
N GLU A 165 16.38 -20.09 1.18
CA GLU A 165 15.72 -19.12 2.05
C GLU A 165 15.49 -17.83 1.27
N LEU A 166 14.28 -17.71 0.73
CA LEU A 166 13.94 -16.60 -0.14
C LEU A 166 13.74 -15.29 0.67
N PRO A 167 14.23 -14.14 0.17
CA PRO A 167 14.08 -12.84 0.81
C PRO A 167 12.63 -12.41 1.08
N VAL A 168 11.68 -12.94 0.32
CA VAL A 168 10.24 -12.76 0.57
C VAL A 168 9.62 -14.15 0.72
N ASP A 169 8.92 -14.34 1.83
CA ASP A 169 8.12 -15.53 2.09
C ASP A 169 6.95 -15.18 3.02
N LEU A 170 5.78 -14.94 2.43
CA LEU A 170 4.56 -14.62 3.16
C LEU A 170 3.62 -15.81 3.13
N ALA A 171 3.47 -16.52 4.26
CA ALA A 171 2.49 -17.58 4.41
C ALA A 171 1.09 -16.99 4.53
N LEU A 172 0.21 -17.25 3.57
CA LEU A 172 -1.10 -16.61 3.46
C LEU A 172 -2.20 -17.39 4.19
N PRO A 173 -3.24 -16.69 4.72
CA PRO A 173 -4.44 -17.37 5.19
C PRO A 173 -5.19 -18.01 4.01
N ALA A 174 -5.96 -19.07 4.28
CA ALA A 174 -6.84 -19.65 3.28
C ALA A 174 -7.95 -18.65 2.88
N PRO A 175 -8.32 -18.58 1.59
CA PRO A 175 -9.41 -17.72 1.15
C PRO A 175 -10.76 -18.19 1.71
N VAL A 176 -11.60 -17.23 2.09
CA VAL A 176 -12.99 -17.42 2.53
C VAL A 176 -13.89 -16.79 1.46
N PHE A 177 -14.33 -17.61 0.49
CA PHE A 177 -14.96 -17.12 -0.74
C PHE A 177 -16.34 -16.46 -0.53
N ASP A 178 -17.02 -16.77 0.57
CA ASP A 178 -18.30 -16.20 0.99
C ASP A 178 -18.14 -14.97 1.91
N ALA A 179 -16.91 -14.53 2.21
CA ALA A 179 -16.69 -13.35 3.04
C ALA A 179 -17.32 -12.09 2.39
N PRO A 180 -18.15 -11.34 3.12
CA PRO A 180 -18.83 -10.17 2.60
C PRO A 180 -17.84 -9.07 2.22
N ASN A 181 -18.17 -8.29 1.19
CA ASN A 181 -17.34 -7.15 0.82
C ASN A 181 -17.35 -6.09 1.93
N PRO A 182 -16.18 -5.49 2.23
CA PRO A 182 -16.11 -4.35 3.14
C PRO A 182 -16.94 -3.17 2.61
N GLY A 183 -17.63 -2.48 3.51
CA GLY A 183 -18.22 -1.18 3.22
C GLY A 183 -17.18 -0.08 3.06
N PHE A 184 -17.60 1.09 2.57
CA PHE A 184 -16.71 2.21 2.26
C PHE A 184 -16.68 3.29 3.35
N THR A 185 -17.35 3.07 4.48
CA THR A 185 -17.41 4.04 5.59
C THR A 185 -16.01 4.32 6.13
N THR A 186 -15.55 5.55 5.99
CA THR A 186 -14.27 6.02 6.52
C THR A 186 -14.52 6.78 7.82
N ALA A 187 -13.67 6.58 8.81
CA ALA A 187 -13.70 7.37 10.04
C ALA A 187 -13.50 8.87 9.73
N PRO A 188 -14.22 9.78 10.39
CA PRO A 188 -13.95 11.20 10.24
C PRO A 188 -12.56 11.51 10.80
N ASN A 189 -11.81 12.33 10.09
CA ASN A 189 -10.46 12.72 10.47
C ASN A 189 -10.27 14.23 10.33
N SER A 190 -9.24 14.75 11.00
CA SER A 190 -8.87 16.17 10.90
C SER A 190 -7.72 16.41 9.91
N LYS A 191 -7.29 15.38 9.16
CA LYS A 191 -6.11 15.43 8.28
C LYS A 191 -6.54 15.70 6.84
N GLN A 192 -6.02 16.78 6.28
CA GLN A 192 -6.27 17.08 4.87
C GLN A 192 -5.41 16.20 3.96
N THR A 193 -6.08 15.54 3.02
CA THR A 193 -5.43 14.81 1.92
C THR A 193 -5.91 15.40 0.62
N LYS A 194 -5.16 16.41 0.14
CA LYS A 194 -5.54 17.18 -1.04
C LYS A 194 -5.37 16.33 -2.31
N PRO A 195 -6.20 16.54 -3.35
CA PRO A 195 -5.96 15.97 -4.68
C PRO A 195 -4.57 16.34 -5.21
N LEU A 196 -4.05 15.54 -6.14
CA LEU A 196 -2.78 15.82 -6.79
C LEU A 196 -2.88 17.16 -7.52
N ALA A 197 -2.01 18.11 -7.15
CA ALA A 197 -2.06 19.45 -7.68
C ALA A 197 -1.85 19.43 -9.21
N SER A 198 -2.86 19.88 -9.95
CA SER A 198 -2.61 20.57 -11.22
C SER A 198 -2.10 21.95 -10.80
N GLY A 199 -0.94 22.40 -11.27
CA GLY A 199 -0.20 23.52 -10.69
C GLY A 199 -1.04 24.69 -10.14
N GLY A 200 -0.64 25.18 -8.96
CA GLY A 200 -1.08 26.45 -8.38
C GLY A 200 -2.27 26.35 -7.41
N VAL A 201 -1.98 26.07 -6.14
CA VAL A 201 -2.84 26.57 -5.05
C VAL A 201 -1.93 27.31 -4.07
N THR A 202 -2.09 28.62 -4.03
CA THR A 202 -1.54 29.49 -2.99
C THR A 202 -2.00 28.95 -1.63
N ARG A 203 -1.05 28.60 -0.76
CA ARG A 203 -1.34 28.36 0.66
C ARG A 203 -2.06 29.60 1.19
N SER A 204 -3.33 29.47 1.58
CA SER A 204 -3.97 30.57 2.28
C SER A 204 -3.32 30.65 3.67
N THR A 205 -2.65 31.77 3.93
CA THR A 205 -1.99 32.06 5.21
C THR A 205 -2.95 32.86 6.08
N TYR A 206 -4.13 32.32 6.34
CA TYR A 206 -5.02 32.96 7.31
C TYR A 206 -4.46 32.75 8.72
N LYS A 207 -4.15 33.85 9.39
CA LYS A 207 -3.97 33.87 10.84
C LYS A 207 -5.32 34.20 11.45
N ALA A 208 -5.77 33.44 12.45
CA ALA A 208 -6.91 33.82 13.25
C ALA A 208 -6.68 35.24 13.81
N ARG A 209 -7.65 36.14 13.59
CA ARG A 209 -7.62 37.51 14.10
C ARG A 209 -8.87 37.75 14.95
N LYS A 210 -8.74 38.58 15.98
CA LYS A 210 -9.91 39.16 16.65
C LYS A 210 -10.73 39.95 15.62
N GLN A 211 -12.04 39.76 15.64
CA GLN A 211 -12.99 40.46 14.78
C GLN A 211 -13.71 41.48 15.67
N CYS A 212 -13.35 42.76 15.54
CA CYS A 212 -13.84 43.83 16.42
C CYS A 212 -14.83 44.72 15.69
N GLY A 213 -15.86 45.18 16.41
CA GLY A 213 -16.73 46.26 15.95
C GLY A 213 -16.12 47.64 16.22
N PRO A 214 -16.87 48.72 15.99
CA PRO A 214 -16.39 50.09 16.22
C PRO A 214 -16.15 50.39 17.71
N THR A 215 -15.22 51.30 18.00
CA THR A 215 -15.00 51.80 19.36
C THR A 215 -16.07 52.85 19.73
N ASP A 216 -16.58 52.80 20.95
CA ASP A 216 -17.49 53.82 21.48
C ASP A 216 -16.77 55.10 21.93
N LYS A 217 -17.55 56.11 22.35
CA LYS A 217 -17.03 57.40 22.85
C LYS A 217 -16.14 57.28 24.09
N ASP A 218 -16.25 56.19 24.84
CA ASP A 218 -15.52 55.93 26.08
C ASP A 218 -14.32 54.99 25.84
N GLY A 219 -13.99 54.70 24.57
CA GLY A 219 -12.85 53.86 24.18
C GLY A 219 -13.10 52.36 24.28
N ARG A 220 -14.34 51.93 24.57
CA ARG A 220 -14.71 50.52 24.69
C ARG A 220 -15.09 49.96 23.32
N GLN A 221 -14.85 48.67 23.11
CA GLN A 221 -15.31 47.96 21.92
C GLN A 221 -15.65 46.52 22.26
N VAL A 222 -16.34 45.84 21.33
CA VAL A 222 -16.56 44.40 21.39
C VAL A 222 -15.75 43.71 20.31
N CYS A 223 -14.97 42.71 20.72
CA CYS A 223 -14.21 41.85 19.83
C CYS A 223 -14.63 40.39 19.99
N ILE A 224 -14.66 39.64 18.89
CA ILE A 224 -14.92 38.20 18.89
C ILE A 224 -13.65 37.47 18.47
N ALA A 225 -13.27 36.41 19.19
CA ALA A 225 -12.22 35.50 18.76
C ALA A 225 -12.66 34.06 18.90
N ALA A 226 -12.34 33.24 17.90
CA ALA A 226 -12.35 31.79 18.06
C ALA A 226 -10.98 31.35 18.61
N THR A 227 -10.98 30.54 19.66
CA THR A 227 -9.76 29.90 20.15
C THR A 227 -9.59 28.57 19.42
N PRO A 228 -8.58 28.40 18.55
CA PRO A 228 -8.44 27.17 17.79
C PRO A 228 -8.18 25.99 18.74
N ALA A 229 -9.08 25.01 18.79
CA ALA A 229 -8.87 23.78 19.56
C ALA A 229 -8.10 22.76 18.73
N LYS A 230 -7.05 22.15 19.28
CA LYS A 230 -6.33 21.05 18.61
C LYS A 230 -7.24 19.82 18.52
N PRO A 231 -7.61 19.35 17.31
CA PRO A 231 -8.37 18.12 17.17
C PRO A 231 -7.51 16.90 17.57
N ALA A 232 -8.15 15.83 18.02
CA ALA A 232 -7.51 14.51 18.04
C ALA A 232 -7.35 14.02 16.59
N GLU A 233 -6.27 13.29 16.26
CA GLU A 233 -5.95 12.98 14.85
C GLU A 233 -7.00 12.12 14.12
N SER A 234 -7.77 11.29 14.83
CA SER A 234 -8.83 10.45 14.26
C SER A 234 -9.89 10.11 15.29
N ARG A 235 -11.14 9.89 14.86
CA ARG A 235 -12.25 9.43 15.71
C ARG A 235 -12.79 8.08 15.24
N SER A 236 -13.29 7.28 16.17
CA SER A 236 -13.86 5.95 15.86
C SER A 236 -15.15 6.08 15.04
N THR A 237 -15.35 5.20 14.05
CA THR A 237 -16.63 5.08 13.31
C THR A 237 -17.80 4.69 14.21
N ARG A 238 -17.55 4.22 15.44
CA ARG A 238 -18.59 3.89 16.43
C ARG A 238 -19.22 5.13 17.09
N ASP A 239 -18.65 6.32 16.88
CA ASP A 239 -19.28 7.57 17.29
C ASP A 239 -20.35 7.99 16.27
N VAL A 240 -21.47 7.27 16.24
CA VAL A 240 -22.72 7.80 15.67
C VAL A 240 -23.00 9.11 16.44
N GLY A 241 -23.03 10.24 15.74
CA GLY A 241 -23.11 11.56 16.40
C GLY A 241 -21.76 12.18 16.76
N TRP A 242 -20.65 11.81 16.11
CA TRP A 242 -19.32 12.44 16.33
C TRP A 242 -19.32 13.98 16.22
N CYS A 243 -20.26 14.54 15.46
CA CYS A 243 -20.46 15.99 15.37
C CYS A 243 -21.45 16.54 16.44
N GLU A 244 -22.37 15.69 16.92
CA GLU A 244 -23.42 16.06 17.90
C GLU A 244 -22.90 16.01 19.35
N ASN A 245 -21.77 15.35 19.59
CA ASN A 245 -21.16 15.19 20.93
C ASN A 245 -20.28 16.39 21.37
N GLY A 246 -20.32 17.54 20.68
CA GLY A 246 -19.56 18.75 21.08
C GLY A 246 -18.03 18.59 20.97
N ALA A 247 -17.59 17.74 20.04
CA ALA A 247 -16.21 17.44 19.76
C ALA A 247 -15.41 18.67 19.29
N MET A 248 -14.48 19.16 20.10
CA MET A 248 -13.64 20.30 19.72
C MET A 248 -12.74 20.00 18.52
N GLY A 249 -12.64 20.97 17.61
CA GLY A 249 -11.85 20.91 16.38
C GLY A 249 -12.66 20.56 15.13
N ALA A 250 -11.98 20.55 13.99
CA ALA A 250 -12.55 20.25 12.68
C ALA A 250 -12.26 18.81 12.25
N TYR A 251 -13.30 18.09 11.83
CA TYR A 251 -13.24 16.72 11.34
C TYR A 251 -14.14 16.57 10.12
N ALA A 252 -13.71 15.77 9.15
CA ALA A 252 -14.52 15.46 7.99
C ALA A 252 -14.40 13.98 7.61
N ASP A 253 -15.49 13.42 7.12
CA ASP A 253 -15.45 12.31 6.18
C ASP A 253 -15.65 12.83 4.75
N ARG A 254 -16.00 11.97 3.80
CA ARG A 254 -16.18 12.35 2.39
C ARG A 254 -17.43 13.22 2.14
N PHE A 255 -18.43 13.17 3.01
CA PHE A 255 -19.77 13.76 2.82
C PHE A 255 -20.28 14.62 3.98
N LYS A 256 -19.62 14.56 5.14
CA LYS A 256 -19.95 15.36 6.33
C LYS A 256 -18.69 15.97 6.92
N GLU A 257 -18.78 17.26 7.26
CA GLU A 257 -17.79 17.98 8.05
C GLU A 257 -18.44 18.52 9.33
N CYS A 258 -17.66 18.54 10.41
CA CYS A 258 -17.99 19.22 11.65
C CYS A 258 -16.81 20.05 12.13
N ASP A 259 -17.05 21.31 12.49
CA ASP A 259 -16.05 22.21 13.06
C ASP A 259 -16.61 22.87 14.32
N THR A 260 -16.09 22.46 15.48
CA THR A 260 -16.50 23.02 16.79
C THR A 260 -15.39 23.89 17.37
N ARG A 261 -15.73 25.13 17.72
CA ARG A 261 -14.80 26.15 18.20
C ARG A 261 -15.32 26.80 19.49
N PRO A 262 -14.47 26.99 20.51
CA PRO A 262 -14.76 27.96 21.54
C PRO A 262 -14.69 29.36 20.92
N VAL A 263 -15.72 30.17 21.17
CA VAL A 263 -15.82 31.54 20.70
C VAL A 263 -15.99 32.44 21.91
N THR A 264 -15.15 33.46 22.02
CA THR A 264 -15.17 34.41 23.13
C THR A 264 -15.48 35.80 22.61
N TYR A 265 -16.48 36.43 23.21
CA TYR A 265 -16.75 37.87 23.10
C TYR A 265 -15.99 38.58 24.20
N TYR A 266 -15.20 39.58 23.81
CA TYR A 266 -14.40 40.43 24.68
C TYR A 266 -15.04 41.81 24.72
N LEU A 267 -15.37 42.29 25.91
CA LEU A 267 -15.89 43.64 26.14
C LEU A 267 -14.76 44.52 26.70
N GLY A 268 -14.47 45.65 26.05
CA GLY A 268 -13.42 46.60 26.47
C GLY A 268 -12.31 46.78 25.42
N PRO A 269 -11.19 47.44 25.77
CA PRO A 269 -10.03 47.57 24.90
C PRO A 269 -9.53 46.20 24.39
N GLU A 270 -8.99 46.15 23.16
CA GLU A 270 -8.57 44.88 22.53
C GLU A 270 -7.56 44.09 23.39
N ASP A 271 -6.62 44.80 24.01
CA ASP A 271 -5.51 44.23 24.75
C ASP A 271 -5.82 43.99 26.24
N ASP A 272 -6.87 44.61 26.78
CA ASP A 272 -7.26 44.52 28.19
C ASP A 272 -8.79 44.50 28.36
N PRO A 273 -9.43 43.34 28.15
CA PRO A 273 -10.88 43.22 28.19
C PRO A 273 -11.42 43.27 29.62
N ILE A 274 -12.46 44.09 29.83
CA ILE A 274 -13.21 44.26 31.07
C ILE A 274 -13.99 42.97 31.41
N ALA A 275 -14.60 42.34 30.41
CA ALA A 275 -15.38 41.12 30.58
C ALA A 275 -15.27 40.19 29.37
N LYS A 276 -15.59 38.90 29.60
CA LYS A 276 -15.57 37.85 28.58
C LYS A 276 -16.83 37.00 28.64
N ALA A 277 -17.53 36.87 27.51
CA ALA A 277 -18.60 35.89 27.35
C ALA A 277 -18.11 34.74 26.46
N GLU A 278 -18.37 33.51 26.88
CA GLU A 278 -17.86 32.28 26.27
C GLU A 278 -18.99 31.46 25.66
N PHE A 279 -18.75 30.98 24.45
CA PHE A 279 -19.65 30.15 23.66
C PHE A 279 -18.91 28.97 23.05
N ASN A 280 -19.64 27.93 22.68
CA ASN A 280 -19.19 26.92 21.73
C ASN A 280 -20.02 27.03 20.45
N PHE A 281 -19.35 27.31 19.33
CA PHE A 281 -19.98 27.34 18.01
C PHE A 281 -19.62 26.05 17.29
N THR A 282 -20.63 25.36 16.76
CA THR A 282 -20.48 24.14 15.96
C THR A 282 -21.06 24.39 14.57
N ARG A 283 -20.24 24.21 13.53
CA ARG A 283 -20.68 24.24 12.13
C ARG A 283 -20.65 22.83 11.58
N THR A 284 -21.78 22.37 11.05
CA THR A 284 -21.88 21.10 10.34
C THR A 284 -22.17 21.37 8.88
N LEU A 285 -21.42 20.77 7.97
CA LEU A 285 -21.75 20.74 6.55
C LEU A 285 -22.12 19.31 6.16
N ARG A 286 -23.25 19.12 5.49
CA ARG A 286 -23.73 17.83 4.98
C ARG A 286 -23.95 17.93 3.47
N LEU A 287 -23.28 17.06 2.72
CA LEU A 287 -23.36 16.97 1.26
C LEU A 287 -24.44 15.96 0.89
N ASP A 288 -25.69 16.34 1.13
CA ASP A 288 -26.86 15.44 1.20
C ASP A 288 -27.81 15.55 0.00
N GLY A 289 -27.64 16.56 -0.86
CA GLY A 289 -28.47 16.80 -2.02
C GLY A 289 -27.77 16.55 -3.37
N PRO A 290 -28.53 16.23 -4.43
CA PRO A 290 -27.98 16.14 -5.77
C PRO A 290 -27.57 17.51 -6.33
N ASP A 291 -28.31 18.57 -5.99
CA ASP A 291 -28.14 19.95 -6.45
C ASP A 291 -27.99 20.93 -5.27
N SER A 292 -27.73 20.38 -4.08
CA SER A 292 -27.71 21.13 -2.84
C SER A 292 -26.88 20.47 -1.74
N PHE A 293 -26.53 21.26 -0.74
CA PHE A 293 -25.93 20.79 0.50
C PHE A 293 -26.40 21.68 1.66
N THR A 294 -26.28 21.17 2.88
CA THR A 294 -26.85 21.80 4.06
C THR A 294 -25.76 22.22 5.04
N GLU A 295 -25.87 23.43 5.57
CA GLU A 295 -25.09 23.91 6.71
C GLU A 295 -25.98 23.99 7.95
N THR A 296 -25.52 23.47 9.08
CA THR A 296 -26.16 23.67 10.38
C THR A 296 -25.18 24.36 11.32
N LEU A 297 -25.55 25.56 11.77
CA LEU A 297 -24.84 26.29 12.79
C LEU A 297 -25.53 26.03 14.14
N THR A 298 -24.77 25.64 15.15
CA THR A 298 -25.27 25.40 16.51
C THR A 298 -24.42 26.20 17.50
N ILE A 299 -25.09 26.99 18.33
CA ILE A 299 -24.45 27.90 19.27
C ILE A 299 -24.90 27.56 20.67
N LYS A 300 -23.94 27.33 21.56
CA LYS A 300 -24.19 27.02 22.97
C LYS A 300 -23.52 28.07 23.86
N GLY A 301 -24.29 28.69 24.74
CA GLY A 301 -23.74 29.53 25.81
C GLY A 301 -22.94 28.70 26.81
N VAL A 302 -21.76 29.17 27.20
CA VAL A 302 -20.91 28.51 28.21
C VAL A 302 -20.86 29.35 29.47
N LYS A 303 -20.53 30.64 29.34
CA LYS A 303 -20.46 31.57 30.47
C LYS A 303 -20.69 33.00 30.00
N ILE A 304 -21.80 33.59 30.42
CA ILE A 304 -22.17 34.97 30.07
C ILE A 304 -22.24 35.76 31.39
N PRO A 305 -21.32 36.71 31.65
CA PRO A 305 -21.31 37.51 32.87
C PRO A 305 -22.29 38.68 32.83
N ASP A 306 -22.55 39.27 34.01
CA ASP A 306 -23.51 40.37 34.20
C ASP A 306 -23.15 41.66 33.42
N ASP A 307 -21.89 41.82 33.01
CA ASP A 307 -21.42 42.93 32.16
C ASP A 307 -22.12 42.99 30.78
N PHE A 308 -22.73 41.88 30.36
CA PHE A 308 -23.55 41.76 29.16
C PHE A 308 -25.05 41.80 29.53
N ASP A 309 -25.48 42.88 30.18
CA ASP A 309 -26.79 43.04 30.85
C ASP A 309 -28.01 42.87 29.94
N GLY A 310 -27.97 43.42 28.72
CA GLY A 310 -29.00 43.23 27.69
C GLY A 310 -28.84 41.91 26.92
N GLY A 311 -27.74 41.19 27.14
CA GLY A 311 -27.39 39.93 26.49
C GLY A 311 -26.63 40.11 25.17
N ILE A 312 -26.28 38.97 24.59
CA ILE A 312 -25.68 38.85 23.26
C ILE A 312 -26.72 38.19 22.36
N SER A 313 -27.21 38.93 21.37
CA SER A 313 -28.15 38.43 20.36
C SER A 313 -27.42 38.18 19.05
N LEU A 314 -27.56 36.99 18.50
CA LEU A 314 -26.97 36.62 17.24
C LEU A 314 -28.06 36.62 16.17
N SER A 315 -27.98 37.56 15.24
CA SER A 315 -28.84 37.55 14.07
C SER A 315 -28.15 36.76 12.96
N ALA A 316 -28.93 36.00 12.20
CA ALA A 316 -28.39 35.14 11.16
C ALA A 316 -27.98 35.89 9.88
N PHE A 317 -28.11 37.22 9.80
CA PHE A 317 -28.04 37.91 8.51
C PHE A 317 -27.11 39.12 8.51
N ASN A 318 -25.81 38.83 8.38
CA ASN A 318 -24.94 39.61 7.48
C ASN A 318 -24.41 38.75 6.31
N GLY A 319 -25.14 37.67 6.00
CA GLY A 319 -25.04 36.85 4.79
C GLY A 319 -24.20 35.58 4.92
N HIS A 320 -24.70 34.49 4.34
CA HIS A 320 -23.88 33.36 3.95
C HIS A 320 -23.11 33.72 2.67
N ILE A 321 -21.85 33.33 2.60
CA ILE A 321 -21.01 33.51 1.43
C ILE A 321 -20.72 32.13 0.85
N CYS A 322 -20.66 32.03 -0.46
CA CYS A 322 -20.23 30.81 -1.10
C CYS A 322 -19.29 31.17 -2.25
N GLN A 323 -18.04 30.71 -2.19
CA GLN A 323 -17.14 30.87 -3.32
C GLN A 323 -17.67 30.05 -4.50
N GLY A 324 -17.80 30.68 -5.67
CA GLY A 324 -18.33 30.05 -6.88
C GLY A 324 -19.81 30.39 -7.10
N SER A 325 -20.51 29.55 -7.85
CA SER A 325 -21.90 29.77 -8.26
C SER A 325 -22.96 29.20 -7.30
N CYS A 326 -22.55 28.64 -6.16
CA CYS A 326 -23.47 28.16 -5.14
C CYS A 326 -24.23 29.33 -4.49
N LYS A 327 -25.53 29.13 -4.23
CA LYS A 327 -26.45 30.13 -3.69
C LYS A 327 -27.01 29.66 -2.36
N PRO A 328 -26.73 30.36 -1.24
CA PRO A 328 -27.41 30.09 0.01
C PRO A 328 -28.89 30.52 -0.08
N ILE A 329 -29.76 29.71 0.50
CA ILE A 329 -31.14 30.07 0.81
C ILE A 329 -31.11 30.60 2.24
N GLU A 330 -31.05 31.93 2.35
CA GLU A 330 -30.94 32.59 3.65
C GLU A 330 -32.14 32.21 4.53
N PRO A 331 -31.90 31.66 5.73
CA PRO A 331 -33.00 31.39 6.66
C PRO A 331 -33.78 32.66 7.02
N GLN A 332 -34.84 32.53 7.78
CA GLN A 332 -35.62 33.64 8.34
C GLN A 332 -35.45 33.67 9.87
N GLY A 333 -35.77 34.80 10.50
CA GLY A 333 -35.57 34.96 11.95
C GLY A 333 -36.28 33.91 12.83
N GLY A 334 -37.35 33.30 12.33
CA GLY A 334 -38.09 32.22 13.00
C GLY A 334 -37.50 30.81 12.83
N ASP A 335 -36.45 30.65 12.01
CA ASP A 335 -35.88 29.33 11.69
C ASP A 335 -34.92 28.81 12.76
N TRP A 336 -34.62 29.61 13.79
CA TRP A 336 -33.85 29.16 14.94
C TRP A 336 -34.64 28.17 15.80
N THR A 337 -33.98 27.12 16.26
CA THR A 337 -34.60 26.12 17.14
C THR A 337 -34.91 26.63 18.55
N ALA A 338 -34.28 27.73 18.97
CA ALA A 338 -34.48 28.44 20.23
C ALA A 338 -34.17 29.93 20.03
N THR A 339 -34.44 30.76 21.04
CA THR A 339 -34.07 32.19 20.97
C THR A 339 -32.56 32.35 20.69
N PRO A 340 -32.12 33.13 19.70
CA PRO A 340 -30.68 33.32 19.46
C PRO A 340 -30.11 34.45 20.32
N THR A 341 -30.55 34.53 21.58
CA THR A 341 -30.17 35.60 22.53
C THR A 341 -29.80 34.99 23.86
N TRP A 342 -28.56 35.22 24.30
CA TRP A 342 -28.03 34.72 25.57
C TRP A 342 -27.89 35.86 26.57
N ARG A 343 -28.52 35.71 27.72
CA ARG A 343 -28.46 36.66 28.86
C ARG A 343 -27.45 36.19 29.91
N PRO A 344 -27.11 37.02 30.92
CA PRO A 344 -26.25 36.59 32.01
C PRO A 344 -26.71 35.27 32.63
N GLY A 345 -25.77 34.34 32.81
CA GLY A 345 -26.02 32.98 33.34
C GLY A 345 -26.64 31.98 32.36
N ASP A 346 -27.00 32.38 31.14
CA ASP A 346 -27.66 31.50 30.17
C ASP A 346 -26.69 30.51 29.50
N THR A 347 -27.10 29.25 29.41
CA THR A 347 -26.32 28.15 28.81
C THR A 347 -27.10 27.36 27.77
N HIS A 348 -28.23 27.88 27.28
CA HIS A 348 -29.02 27.16 26.28
C HIS A 348 -28.29 27.05 24.93
N THR A 349 -28.82 26.19 24.08
CA THR A 349 -28.34 25.96 22.72
C THR A 349 -29.40 26.43 21.72
N ALA A 350 -28.98 27.18 20.70
CA ALA A 350 -29.80 27.53 19.55
C ALA A 350 -29.11 27.07 18.27
N SER A 351 -29.89 26.55 17.31
CA SER A 351 -29.39 26.06 16.03
C SER A 351 -30.15 26.67 14.87
N LEU A 352 -29.46 26.82 13.75
CA LEU A 352 -29.97 27.34 12.50
C LEU A 352 -29.49 26.45 11.35
N THR A 353 -30.34 26.22 10.36
CA THR A 353 -29.98 25.43 9.18
C THR A 353 -30.16 26.24 7.91
N THR A 354 -29.12 26.26 7.08
CA THR A 354 -29.06 26.97 5.80
C THR A 354 -28.86 25.95 4.68
N LYS A 355 -29.70 26.03 3.64
CA LYS A 355 -29.52 25.21 2.44
C LYS A 355 -28.74 25.99 1.39
N TYR A 356 -27.73 25.37 0.80
CA TYR A 356 -27.03 25.89 -0.38
C TYR A 356 -27.50 25.12 -1.60
N THR A 357 -27.74 25.82 -2.70
CA THR A 357 -28.12 25.27 -4.01
C THR A 357 -27.06 25.58 -5.04
N TRP A 358 -26.93 24.76 -6.07
CA TRP A 358 -26.02 25.01 -7.19
C TRP A 358 -26.62 24.51 -8.50
N ASP A 359 -26.11 25.03 -9.62
CA ASP A 359 -26.62 24.67 -10.94
C ASP A 359 -26.06 23.31 -11.40
N ALA A 360 -26.92 22.30 -11.32
CA ALA A 360 -26.65 20.93 -11.73
C ALA A 360 -27.21 20.58 -13.13
N SER A 361 -27.65 21.58 -13.92
CA SER A 361 -28.35 21.34 -15.19
C SER A 361 -27.44 20.84 -16.31
N ALA A 362 -26.17 21.24 -16.31
CA ALA A 362 -25.19 20.82 -17.31
C ALA A 362 -24.56 19.47 -16.91
N ALA A 363 -24.62 18.50 -17.82
CA ALA A 363 -24.00 17.18 -17.62
C ALA A 363 -22.47 17.23 -17.71
N ASP A 364 -21.81 16.29 -17.04
CA ASP A 364 -20.36 16.08 -17.05
C ASP A 364 -19.51 17.30 -16.63
N MET A 365 -20.05 18.08 -15.70
CA MET A 365 -19.40 19.26 -15.14
C MET A 365 -18.83 19.00 -13.75
N THR A 366 -17.81 19.78 -13.39
CA THR A 366 -17.20 19.78 -12.06
C THR A 366 -17.07 21.21 -11.55
N TYR A 367 -17.51 21.43 -10.31
CA TYR A 367 -17.52 22.72 -9.64
C TYR A 367 -16.80 22.64 -8.30
N ARG A 368 -16.19 23.74 -7.88
CA ARG A 368 -15.56 23.88 -6.56
C ARG A 368 -16.24 24.98 -5.79
N TYR A 369 -16.65 24.65 -4.57
CA TYR A 369 -17.32 25.57 -3.67
C TYR A 369 -16.60 25.63 -2.34
N LYS A 370 -16.69 26.79 -1.70
CA LYS A 370 -16.25 27.01 -0.33
C LYS A 370 -17.29 27.86 0.38
N PRO A 371 -18.22 27.23 1.13
CA PRO A 371 -19.22 27.97 1.89
C PRO A 371 -18.55 28.66 3.08
N ASP A 372 -19.08 29.79 3.49
CA ASP A 372 -18.67 30.57 4.64
C ASP A 372 -19.91 31.27 5.22
N VAL A 373 -19.85 31.62 6.50
CA VAL A 373 -20.96 32.27 7.20
C VAL A 373 -20.48 33.49 7.96
N LYS A 374 -21.24 34.59 7.88
CA LYS A 374 -21.09 35.79 8.69
C LYS A 374 -22.24 35.89 9.66
N ILE A 375 -21.93 35.79 10.94
CA ILE A 375 -22.86 35.86 12.05
C ILE A 375 -22.81 37.29 12.59
N GLU A 376 -23.92 38.03 12.53
CA GLU A 376 -24.01 39.36 13.15
C GLU A 376 -24.30 39.18 14.65
N GLY A 377 -23.46 39.74 15.52
CA GLY A 377 -23.69 39.82 16.94
C GLY A 377 -24.09 41.22 17.37
N GLN A 378 -25.24 41.35 18.02
CA GLN A 378 -25.67 42.54 18.75
C GLN A 378 -25.38 42.33 20.23
N VAL A 379 -24.52 43.18 20.78
CA VAL A 379 -24.01 43.07 22.14
C VAL A 379 -24.45 44.27 22.94
N HIS A 380 -25.13 44.01 24.04
CA HIS A 380 -25.57 45.01 25.00
C HIS A 380 -24.76 44.92 26.28
N SER A 381 -24.34 46.09 26.77
CA SER A 381 -23.63 46.29 28.03
C SER A 381 -24.07 47.63 28.63
N PRO A 382 -23.88 47.91 29.94
CA PRO A 382 -24.31 49.17 30.52
C PRO A 382 -23.80 50.41 29.76
N GLY A 383 -24.74 51.15 29.16
CA GLY A 383 -24.45 52.33 28.35
C GLY A 383 -23.73 52.05 27.02
N MET A 384 -23.80 50.83 26.48
CA MET A 384 -23.21 50.43 25.20
C MET A 384 -24.14 49.45 24.46
N GLU A 385 -24.37 49.72 23.18
CA GLU A 385 -24.93 48.77 22.22
C GLU A 385 -24.04 48.74 21.00
N GLN A 386 -23.55 47.55 20.63
CA GLN A 386 -22.58 47.42 19.56
C GLN A 386 -22.88 46.22 18.66
N LYS A 387 -22.76 46.45 17.36
CA LYS A 387 -22.72 45.40 16.34
C LYS A 387 -21.30 44.92 16.11
N VAL A 388 -21.12 43.60 16.11
CA VAL A 388 -19.85 42.95 15.79
C VAL A 388 -20.11 41.66 15.02
N ASP A 389 -19.45 41.52 13.87
CA ASP A 389 -19.63 40.36 13.00
C ASP A 389 -18.55 39.31 13.25
N TYR A 390 -18.97 38.04 13.23
CA TYR A 390 -18.07 36.89 13.19
C TYR A 390 -18.17 36.19 11.84
N GLN A 391 -17.09 36.21 11.07
CA GLN A 391 -16.93 35.42 9.86
C GLN A 391 -16.19 34.11 10.17
N TRP A 392 -16.78 32.96 9.81
CA TRP A 392 -16.22 31.64 10.12
C TRP A 392 -14.81 31.47 9.55
N SER A 393 -14.60 31.87 8.29
CA SER A 393 -13.30 31.73 7.62
C SER A 393 -12.18 32.60 8.20
N LYS A 394 -12.49 33.67 8.95
CA LYS A 394 -11.48 34.50 9.63
C LYS A 394 -11.00 33.91 10.96
N GLY A 395 -11.68 32.88 11.46
CA GLY A 395 -11.31 32.13 12.66
C GLY A 395 -10.50 30.85 12.39
N TYR A 396 -10.05 30.62 11.15
CA TYR A 396 -9.46 29.34 10.73
C TYR A 396 -8.18 28.91 11.46
N TRP A 397 -8.04 27.59 11.59
CA TRP A 397 -6.81 26.88 11.95
C TRP A 397 -5.76 27.01 10.82
N LYS A 398 -4.50 27.31 11.15
CA LYS A 398 -3.40 27.43 10.16
C LYS A 398 -3.15 26.12 9.40
N ASP A 399 -3.38 24.97 10.04
CA ASP A 399 -3.00 23.67 9.47
C ASP A 399 -4.13 22.98 8.67
N ASN A 400 -5.38 23.49 8.70
CA ASN A 400 -6.56 22.86 8.10
C ASN A 400 -7.53 23.87 7.41
N PRO A 401 -7.05 24.88 6.67
CA PRO A 401 -7.92 25.97 6.17
C PRO A 401 -8.95 25.55 5.11
N ASP A 402 -8.90 24.30 4.63
CA ASP A 402 -9.61 23.83 3.43
C ASP A 402 -10.33 22.49 3.63
N LEU A 403 -10.67 22.10 4.87
CA LEU A 403 -11.41 20.83 5.10
C LEU A 403 -12.82 20.94 4.48
N ASP A 404 -13.38 22.14 4.50
CA ASP A 404 -14.65 22.55 3.91
C ASP A 404 -14.61 22.80 2.40
N GLN A 405 -13.53 22.42 1.72
CA GLN A 405 -13.46 22.53 0.27
C GLN A 405 -14.36 21.48 -0.37
N ILE A 406 -15.49 21.93 -0.92
CA ILE A 406 -16.47 21.09 -1.58
C ILE A 406 -16.15 21.01 -3.08
N ARG A 407 -16.24 19.81 -3.65
CA ARG A 407 -16.45 19.60 -5.08
C ARG A 407 -17.86 19.09 -5.29
N CYS A 408 -18.59 19.68 -6.23
CA CYS A 408 -19.82 19.12 -6.75
C CYS A 408 -19.66 18.78 -8.22
N ASP A 409 -20.30 17.71 -8.70
CA ASP A 409 -20.16 17.27 -10.07
C ASP A 409 -21.40 16.53 -10.60
N THR A 410 -21.63 16.64 -11.91
CA THR A 410 -22.73 16.03 -12.67
C THR A 410 -22.25 14.90 -13.58
N LEU A 411 -21.12 14.28 -13.21
CA LEU A 411 -20.46 13.27 -14.04
C LEU A 411 -21.32 12.01 -14.16
N THR A 412 -21.59 11.63 -15.40
CA THR A 412 -22.39 10.44 -15.77
C THR A 412 -21.72 9.12 -15.35
N THR A 413 -20.44 9.15 -15.03
CA THR A 413 -19.68 7.99 -14.52
C THR A 413 -20.02 7.65 -13.07
N HIS A 414 -20.67 8.55 -12.33
CA HIS A 414 -21.15 8.32 -10.96
C HIS A 414 -22.61 7.85 -10.93
N THR A 415 -23.09 7.44 -9.75
CA THR A 415 -24.48 6.95 -9.58
C THR A 415 -25.53 8.05 -9.66
N ALA A 416 -25.16 9.30 -9.38
CA ALA A 416 -26.02 10.47 -9.43
C ALA A 416 -25.17 11.75 -9.40
N THR A 417 -25.78 12.92 -9.60
CA THR A 417 -25.18 14.22 -9.25
C THR A 417 -25.00 14.33 -7.74
N GLY A 418 -23.98 15.07 -7.29
CA GLY A 418 -23.78 15.35 -5.85
C GLY A 418 -22.42 15.96 -5.55
N CYS A 419 -22.07 16.01 -4.27
CA CYS A 419 -20.88 16.70 -3.78
C CYS A 419 -20.01 15.83 -2.85
N VAL A 420 -18.73 16.19 -2.71
CA VAL A 420 -17.75 15.62 -1.76
C VAL A 420 -16.89 16.70 -1.12
N PHE A 421 -16.39 16.43 0.08
CA PHE A 421 -15.23 17.13 0.62
C PHE A 421 -13.97 16.61 -0.08
N VAL A 422 -13.43 17.44 -0.97
CA VAL A 422 -12.41 17.00 -1.93
C VAL A 422 -11.06 16.74 -1.25
N ASN A 423 -10.82 17.37 -0.10
CA ASN A 423 -9.61 17.21 0.70
C ASN A 423 -9.75 16.12 1.78
N SER A 424 -10.87 15.40 1.80
CA SER A 424 -11.10 14.22 2.63
C SER A 424 -10.99 12.97 1.76
N ALA A 425 -9.82 12.33 1.78
CA ALA A 425 -9.56 11.12 0.99
C ALA A 425 -10.30 9.92 1.61
N PRO A 426 -11.15 9.20 0.84
CA PRO A 426 -11.80 7.99 1.29
C PRO A 426 -10.82 6.80 1.30
N THR A 427 -11.16 5.73 2.02
CA THR A 427 -10.33 4.51 2.07
C THR A 427 -10.98 3.36 1.31
N TYR A 428 -10.29 2.81 0.32
CA TYR A 428 -10.63 1.51 -0.24
C TYR A 428 -10.12 0.40 0.67
N VAL A 429 -10.98 -0.57 0.99
CA VAL A 429 -10.66 -1.64 1.93
C VAL A 429 -10.69 -2.96 1.17
N PHE A 430 -9.56 -3.65 1.12
CA PHE A 430 -9.52 -4.98 0.51
C PHE A 430 -10.34 -5.99 1.30
N ASN A 431 -11.02 -6.88 0.56
CA ASN A 431 -11.58 -8.09 1.13
C ASN A 431 -10.46 -9.14 1.28
N ALA A 432 -9.52 -8.91 2.21
CA ALA A 432 -8.34 -9.74 2.40
C ALA A 432 -8.66 -11.20 2.79
N LYS A 433 -9.84 -11.44 3.39
CA LYS A 433 -10.32 -12.80 3.67
C LYS A 433 -10.66 -13.55 2.39
N LYS A 434 -11.29 -12.88 1.44
CA LYS A 434 -11.67 -13.47 0.16
C LYS A 434 -10.51 -13.53 -0.84
N HIS A 435 -9.68 -12.49 -0.84
CA HIS A 435 -8.59 -12.31 -1.81
C HIS A 435 -7.20 -12.12 -1.15
N PRO A 436 -6.72 -13.08 -0.33
CA PRO A 436 -5.48 -12.93 0.42
C PRO A 436 -4.22 -12.75 -0.44
N GLN A 437 -4.15 -13.28 -1.66
CA GLN A 437 -2.94 -13.16 -2.50
C GLN A 437 -2.68 -11.69 -2.91
N ALA A 438 -3.70 -11.00 -3.45
CA ALA A 438 -3.60 -9.60 -3.83
C ALA A 438 -3.39 -8.68 -2.61
N ALA A 439 -4.11 -8.95 -1.51
CA ALA A 439 -3.98 -8.18 -0.28
C ALA A 439 -2.57 -8.30 0.34
N ALA A 440 -1.97 -9.49 0.32
CA ALA A 440 -0.61 -9.69 0.81
C ALA A 440 0.44 -9.05 -0.10
N HIS A 441 0.27 -9.06 -1.42
CA HIS A 441 1.16 -8.35 -2.34
C HIS A 441 1.12 -6.84 -2.09
N ALA A 442 -0.07 -6.22 -2.03
CA ALA A 442 -0.16 -4.80 -1.69
C ALA A 442 0.40 -4.49 -0.30
N TRP A 443 0.19 -5.36 0.69
CA TRP A 443 0.77 -5.21 2.04
C TRP A 443 2.29 -5.22 2.02
N LEU A 444 2.91 -6.15 1.28
CA LEU A 444 4.37 -6.22 1.14
C LEU A 444 4.93 -4.90 0.63
N ILE A 445 4.35 -4.39 -0.45
CA ILE A 445 4.81 -3.18 -1.11
C ILE A 445 4.56 -1.94 -0.23
N GLN A 446 3.35 -1.81 0.32
CA GLN A 446 2.98 -0.70 1.21
C GLN A 446 3.84 -0.66 2.48
N THR A 447 4.23 -1.82 3.01
CA THR A 447 5.01 -1.93 4.27
C THR A 447 6.51 -1.73 4.02
N MET A 448 7.05 -2.35 2.97
CA MET A 448 8.49 -2.44 2.79
C MET A 448 9.08 -1.33 1.94
N LEU A 449 8.36 -0.82 0.93
CA LEU A 449 8.94 0.16 0.02
C LEU A 449 8.94 1.59 0.60
N PRO A 450 9.93 2.44 0.26
CA PRO A 450 10.08 3.77 0.85
C PRO A 450 8.93 4.72 0.55
N ASN A 451 8.22 4.51 -0.56
CA ASN A 451 7.12 5.37 -0.98
C ASN A 451 5.78 5.04 -0.29
N HIS A 452 5.67 3.89 0.39
CA HIS A 452 4.51 3.49 1.19
C HIS A 452 3.16 3.71 0.50
N ALA A 453 3.07 3.40 -0.79
CA ALA A 453 1.93 3.80 -1.62
C ALA A 453 0.57 3.37 -1.02
N GLY A 454 -0.35 4.33 -0.91
CA GLY A 454 -1.69 4.15 -0.35
C GLY A 454 -1.77 4.04 1.17
N SER A 455 -0.66 4.18 1.90
CA SER A 455 -0.67 4.06 3.37
C SER A 455 -1.07 5.36 4.06
N GLU A 456 -2.18 5.32 4.80
CA GLU A 456 -2.61 6.39 5.69
C GLU A 456 -1.61 6.63 6.84
N SER A 457 -1.03 5.56 7.40
CA SER A 457 -0.07 5.67 8.52
C SER A 457 1.22 6.41 8.16
N TYR A 458 1.59 6.39 6.87
CA TYR A 458 2.76 7.10 6.34
C TYR A 458 2.40 8.42 5.63
N GLY A 459 1.11 8.76 5.55
CA GLY A 459 0.64 9.95 4.85
C GLY A 459 0.96 9.95 3.35
N LYS A 460 0.92 8.77 2.71
CA LYS A 460 1.27 8.58 1.29
C LYS A 460 0.07 8.03 0.50
N PRO A 461 -0.88 8.88 0.06
CA PRO A 461 -2.10 8.42 -0.60
C PRO A 461 -1.81 7.87 -2.00
N LEU A 462 -2.77 7.13 -2.53
CA LEU A 462 -2.87 6.89 -3.97
C LEU A 462 -3.65 8.04 -4.60
N TYR A 463 -3.27 8.44 -5.81
CA TYR A 463 -4.01 9.40 -6.61
C TYR A 463 -4.60 8.70 -7.81
N TYR A 464 -5.93 8.74 -7.94
CA TYR A 464 -6.62 8.07 -9.03
C TYR A 464 -6.24 8.68 -10.38
N MET A 465 -6.08 7.83 -11.39
CA MET A 465 -5.82 8.22 -12.77
C MET A 465 -6.93 7.60 -13.62
N GLY A 466 -7.83 8.46 -14.12
CA GLY A 466 -9.09 8.04 -14.76
C GLY A 466 -8.99 7.74 -16.25
N ASN A 467 -7.83 7.96 -16.87
CA ASN A 467 -7.61 7.76 -18.30
C ASN A 467 -7.38 6.27 -18.60
N SER A 468 -8.28 5.64 -19.36
CA SER A 468 -8.22 4.22 -19.70
C SER A 468 -7.03 3.84 -20.59
N ASP A 469 -6.60 4.74 -21.48
CA ASP A 469 -5.50 4.51 -22.40
C ASP A 469 -4.17 4.57 -21.65
N GLN A 470 -4.05 5.52 -20.74
CA GLN A 470 -2.91 5.59 -19.83
C GLN A 470 -2.90 4.40 -18.86
N ASN A 471 -4.05 3.95 -18.36
CA ASN A 471 -4.14 2.74 -17.54
C ASN A 471 -3.59 1.53 -18.33
N THR A 472 -4.04 1.35 -19.57
CA THR A 472 -3.56 0.29 -20.47
C THR A 472 -2.05 0.39 -20.73
N THR A 473 -1.54 1.60 -20.90
CA THR A 473 -0.11 1.87 -21.10
C THR A 473 0.72 1.52 -19.87
N ASN A 474 0.32 2.00 -18.68
CA ASN A 474 0.95 1.69 -17.40
C ASN A 474 0.98 0.17 -17.16
N ARG A 475 -0.17 -0.46 -17.36
CA ARG A 475 -0.37 -1.91 -17.24
C ARG A 475 0.55 -2.69 -18.17
N GLY A 476 0.67 -2.26 -19.43
CA GLY A 476 1.54 -2.89 -20.42
C GLY A 476 3.03 -2.83 -20.07
N ARG A 477 3.48 -1.76 -19.41
CA ARG A 477 4.87 -1.56 -18.96
C ARG A 477 5.22 -2.43 -17.75
N ILE A 478 4.32 -2.55 -16.77
CA ILE A 478 4.60 -3.31 -15.54
C ILE A 478 4.23 -4.79 -15.67
N CYS A 479 3.09 -5.06 -16.30
CA CYS A 479 2.46 -6.36 -16.44
C CYS A 479 2.23 -6.73 -17.91
N PRO A 480 3.30 -6.93 -18.70
CA PRO A 480 3.17 -7.34 -20.09
C PRO A 480 2.50 -8.72 -20.22
N LYS A 481 1.89 -8.95 -21.38
CA LYS A 481 1.20 -10.21 -21.68
C LYS A 481 2.11 -11.41 -21.44
N ARG A 482 1.55 -12.50 -20.90
CA ARG A 482 2.21 -13.78 -20.60
C ARG A 482 3.30 -13.76 -19.51
N TRP A 483 3.67 -12.61 -18.96
CA TRP A 483 4.68 -12.55 -17.89
C TRP A 483 4.29 -13.40 -16.66
N ALA A 484 3.02 -13.33 -16.24
CA ALA A 484 2.53 -14.09 -15.10
C ALA A 484 2.61 -15.61 -15.33
N ALA A 485 2.18 -16.08 -16.51
CA ALA A 485 2.28 -17.49 -16.88
C ALA A 485 3.74 -17.99 -16.91
N ALA A 486 4.68 -17.15 -17.33
CA ALA A 486 6.11 -17.48 -17.36
C ALA A 486 6.80 -17.40 -15.98
N SER A 487 6.21 -16.69 -15.02
CA SER A 487 6.87 -16.37 -13.74
C SER A 487 6.16 -16.94 -12.50
N GLY A 488 4.95 -17.48 -12.67
CA GLY A 488 4.12 -17.99 -11.58
C GLY A 488 4.13 -19.52 -11.44
N ASP A 489 3.28 -20.01 -10.54
CA ASP A 489 3.12 -21.43 -10.25
C ASP A 489 1.62 -21.77 -10.20
N ALA A 490 1.18 -22.71 -11.03
CA ALA A 490 -0.24 -23.06 -11.18
C ALA A 490 -0.85 -23.66 -9.89
N SER A 491 -0.04 -24.09 -8.92
CA SER A 491 -0.53 -24.55 -7.62
C SER A 491 -1.18 -23.45 -6.78
N ALA A 492 -1.02 -22.18 -7.15
CA ALA A 492 -1.64 -21.03 -6.50
C ALA A 492 -3.03 -20.66 -7.04
N LEU A 493 -3.52 -21.35 -8.07
CA LEU A 493 -4.83 -21.11 -8.66
C LEU A 493 -5.95 -21.58 -7.73
N ASP A 494 -7.06 -20.84 -7.72
CA ASP A 494 -8.22 -21.17 -6.88
C ASP A 494 -8.96 -22.42 -7.42
N ASP A 495 -9.00 -22.59 -8.73
CA ASP A 495 -9.61 -23.75 -9.42
C ASP A 495 -9.02 -23.97 -10.83
N ALA A 496 -9.55 -24.95 -11.58
CA ALA A 496 -9.06 -25.33 -12.90
C ALA A 496 -9.41 -24.35 -14.04
N ASN A 497 -10.37 -23.45 -13.84
CA ASN A 497 -10.76 -22.41 -14.80
C ASN A 497 -10.03 -21.07 -14.54
N ASP A 498 -9.31 -20.98 -13.43
CA ASP A 498 -8.46 -19.84 -13.09
C ASP A 498 -7.16 -19.85 -13.90
N ALA A 499 -6.50 -18.70 -14.00
CA ALA A 499 -5.24 -18.55 -14.70
C ALA A 499 -4.33 -17.54 -14.00
N LEU A 500 -3.01 -17.75 -14.11
CA LEU A 500 -2.03 -16.84 -13.52
C LEU A 500 -2.16 -15.44 -14.13
N ASN A 501 -2.27 -14.45 -13.25
CA ASN A 501 -2.43 -13.05 -13.61
C ASN A 501 -1.36 -12.19 -12.94
N CYS A 502 -0.93 -11.13 -13.63
CA CYS A 502 0.09 -10.22 -13.12
C CYS A 502 -0.58 -9.18 -12.22
N ASP A 503 -0.48 -9.27 -10.91
CA ASP A 503 -0.88 -8.17 -10.03
C ASP A 503 0.18 -7.05 -10.03
N GLU A 504 -0.22 -5.79 -9.90
CA GLU A 504 0.70 -4.66 -9.80
C GLU A 504 0.29 -3.71 -8.69
N PHE A 505 1.28 -3.22 -7.94
CA PHE A 505 1.05 -2.23 -6.90
C PHE A 505 2.18 -1.19 -6.85
N ALA A 506 1.93 0.12 -6.83
CA ALA A 506 0.62 0.75 -6.90
C ALA A 506 -0.09 0.50 -8.25
N PHE A 507 -1.42 0.52 -8.22
CA PHE A 507 -2.29 0.13 -9.34
C PHE A 507 -2.01 0.94 -10.62
N ALA A 508 -2.16 0.33 -11.80
CA ALA A 508 -2.01 1.03 -13.09
C ALA A 508 -2.96 2.22 -13.27
N SER A 509 -4.14 2.18 -12.66
CA SER A 509 -5.12 3.28 -12.62
C SER A 509 -4.80 4.34 -11.55
N SER A 510 -3.52 4.58 -11.27
CA SER A 510 -3.08 5.61 -10.33
C SER A 510 -1.86 6.34 -10.85
N TYR A 511 -1.70 7.61 -10.47
CA TYR A 511 -0.47 8.37 -10.71
C TYR A 511 0.74 7.80 -9.96
N ASN A 512 0.48 6.95 -8.97
CA ASN A 512 1.50 6.23 -8.22
C ASN A 512 1.99 4.96 -8.94
N SER A 513 1.41 4.59 -10.09
CA SER A 513 1.83 3.40 -10.84
C SER A 513 3.32 3.47 -11.18
N GLY A 514 4.02 2.34 -11.02
CA GLY A 514 5.38 2.18 -11.52
C GLY A 514 5.50 2.41 -13.03
N GLY A 515 4.42 2.12 -13.77
CA GLY A 515 4.39 2.21 -15.23
C GLY A 515 4.23 3.62 -15.77
N MET A 516 3.91 4.59 -14.92
CA MET A 516 3.63 5.96 -15.34
C MET A 516 4.90 6.79 -15.37
N LYS A 517 5.21 7.38 -16.53
CA LYS A 517 6.42 8.21 -16.67
C LYS A 517 6.30 9.49 -15.86
N LYS A 518 7.42 10.03 -15.38
CA LYS A 518 7.43 11.35 -14.74
C LYS A 518 6.94 12.44 -15.71
N SER A 519 7.26 12.33 -17.00
CA SER A 519 6.77 13.24 -18.05
C SER A 519 5.26 13.14 -18.30
N GLU A 520 4.63 12.01 -17.93
CA GLU A 520 3.18 11.79 -17.98
C GLU A 520 2.50 12.23 -16.67
N GLY A 521 3.26 12.67 -15.67
CA GLY A 521 2.78 13.05 -14.34
C GLY A 521 2.91 11.97 -13.27
N GLY A 522 3.58 10.86 -13.58
CA GLY A 522 3.81 9.74 -12.65
C GLY A 522 4.67 10.13 -11.43
N LEU A 523 4.34 9.52 -10.29
CA LEU A 523 4.99 9.80 -8.99
C LEU A 523 6.06 8.77 -8.61
N ASN A 524 6.02 7.58 -9.23
CA ASN A 524 6.84 6.41 -8.86
C ASN A 524 7.41 5.71 -10.10
N GLU A 525 7.89 6.46 -11.08
CA GLU A 525 8.39 5.92 -12.35
C GLU A 525 9.44 4.80 -12.15
N ALA A 526 9.15 3.59 -12.64
CA ALA A 526 9.94 2.39 -12.40
C ALA A 526 10.91 2.08 -13.55
N VAL A 527 12.00 2.84 -13.66
CA VAL A 527 13.02 2.64 -14.71
C VAL A 527 14.08 1.63 -14.25
N PRO A 528 14.35 0.54 -15.00
CA PRO A 528 15.42 -0.38 -14.66
C PRO A 528 16.80 0.30 -14.65
N THR A 529 17.64 -0.08 -13.69
CA THR A 529 19.06 0.34 -13.67
C THR A 529 19.74 -0.06 -14.98
N GLY A 530 20.39 0.90 -15.64
CA GLY A 530 21.05 0.68 -16.93
C GLY A 530 20.11 0.68 -18.15
N SER A 531 18.84 1.09 -17.99
CA SER A 531 17.93 1.27 -19.12
C SER A 531 18.50 2.27 -20.13
N THR A 532 18.48 1.90 -21.41
CA THR A 532 18.92 2.75 -22.53
C THR A 532 17.79 3.58 -23.13
N THR A 533 16.53 3.17 -22.94
CA THR A 533 15.36 3.92 -23.42
C THR A 533 14.84 4.90 -22.38
N GLY A 534 15.16 4.70 -21.10
CA GLY A 534 14.60 5.45 -19.98
C GLY A 534 13.13 5.13 -19.72
N ASP A 535 12.58 4.08 -20.36
CA ASP A 535 11.18 3.71 -20.17
C ASP A 535 10.94 2.91 -18.88
N PRO A 536 9.77 3.06 -18.25
CA PRO A 536 9.38 2.23 -17.12
C PRO A 536 9.15 0.78 -17.54
N ASP A 537 9.57 -0.15 -16.70
CA ASP A 537 9.39 -1.60 -16.90
C ASP A 537 9.29 -2.31 -15.55
N GLY A 538 8.39 -3.31 -15.47
CA GLY A 538 8.12 -4.00 -14.21
C GLY A 538 9.31 -4.81 -13.64
N SER A 539 10.40 -4.99 -14.39
CA SER A 539 11.64 -5.61 -13.87
C SER A 539 12.43 -4.70 -12.91
N ALA A 540 12.01 -3.45 -12.77
CA ALA A 540 12.48 -2.51 -11.75
C ALA A 540 11.61 -2.54 -10.46
N CYS A 541 10.49 -3.27 -10.46
CA CYS A 541 9.66 -3.46 -9.28
C CYS A 541 10.16 -4.65 -8.42
N VAL A 542 9.72 -4.72 -7.16
CA VAL A 542 9.75 -5.98 -6.40
C VAL A 542 8.92 -7.00 -7.15
N GLN A 543 9.49 -8.18 -7.42
CA GLN A 543 8.80 -9.23 -8.17
C GLN A 543 8.49 -10.38 -7.25
N SER A 544 7.23 -10.83 -7.26
CA SER A 544 6.78 -11.97 -6.45
C SER A 544 5.90 -12.93 -7.22
N PHE A 545 5.67 -14.11 -6.68
CA PHE A 545 4.73 -15.08 -7.21
C PHE A 545 4.12 -15.89 -6.07
N ALA A 546 2.86 -16.28 -6.24
CA ALA A 546 2.19 -17.19 -5.32
C ALA A 546 2.52 -18.64 -5.68
N LYS A 547 2.71 -19.49 -4.66
CA LYS A 547 2.88 -20.94 -4.81
C LYS A 547 2.33 -21.67 -3.60
N LYS A 548 1.75 -22.85 -3.80
CA LYS A 548 1.39 -23.74 -2.70
C LYS A 548 2.64 -24.39 -2.10
N HIS A 549 2.82 -24.22 -0.81
CA HIS A 549 3.81 -24.92 -0.01
C HIS A 549 3.07 -25.63 1.13
N GLU A 550 3.14 -26.96 1.13
CA GLU A 550 2.33 -27.82 2.01
C GLU A 550 0.82 -27.51 1.87
N THR A 551 0.20 -27.02 2.94
CA THR A 551 -1.24 -26.74 3.03
C THR A 551 -1.58 -25.27 2.78
N LYS A 552 -0.57 -24.39 2.63
CA LYS A 552 -0.77 -22.94 2.51
C LYS A 552 -0.27 -22.42 1.17
N ILE A 553 -0.85 -21.31 0.74
CA ILE A 553 -0.26 -20.50 -0.31
C ILE A 553 0.78 -19.58 0.33
N HIS A 554 1.91 -19.44 -0.34
CA HIS A 554 2.98 -18.53 0.03
C HIS A 554 3.21 -17.53 -1.09
N LEU A 555 3.49 -16.28 -0.74
CA LEU A 555 4.03 -15.28 -1.65
C LEU A 555 5.55 -15.29 -1.53
N TYR A 556 6.25 -15.64 -2.61
CA TYR A 556 7.70 -15.67 -2.69
C TYR A 556 8.23 -14.61 -3.65
N ASN A 557 9.48 -14.16 -3.54
CA ASN A 557 10.07 -13.33 -4.59
C ASN A 557 10.36 -14.16 -5.86
N ILE A 558 10.12 -13.58 -7.03
CA ILE A 558 10.61 -14.14 -8.29
C ILE A 558 12.10 -13.84 -8.35
N ASP A 559 12.89 -14.88 -8.58
CA ASP A 559 14.33 -14.71 -8.74
C ASP A 559 14.78 -15.02 -10.16
N ASN A 560 14.97 -13.95 -10.93
CA ASN A 560 15.62 -13.95 -12.23
C ASN A 560 17.02 -13.32 -12.16
N GLY A 561 17.75 -13.56 -11.06
CA GLY A 561 19.01 -12.89 -10.75
C GLY A 561 18.81 -11.51 -10.10
N LYS A 562 17.63 -11.27 -9.53
CA LYS A 562 17.24 -10.00 -8.91
C LYS A 562 16.54 -10.27 -7.58
N VAL A 563 17.33 -10.30 -6.52
CA VAL A 563 16.84 -10.31 -5.14
C VAL A 563 16.26 -8.93 -4.82
N PRO A 564 15.06 -8.84 -4.20
CA PRO A 564 14.50 -7.55 -3.79
C PRO A 564 15.46 -6.78 -2.89
N THR A 565 15.71 -5.53 -3.25
CA THR A 565 16.50 -4.61 -2.45
C THR A 565 15.64 -3.83 -1.45
N PHE A 566 14.33 -3.78 -1.71
CA PHE A 566 13.34 -2.92 -1.05
C PHE A 566 13.62 -1.42 -1.22
N ASN A 567 14.43 -1.05 -2.21
CA ASN A 567 14.57 0.32 -2.70
C ASN A 567 13.73 0.58 -3.97
N GLU A 568 13.03 -0.44 -4.47
CA GLU A 568 12.13 -0.32 -5.61
C GLU A 568 10.96 0.62 -5.28
N VAL A 569 10.22 1.02 -6.31
CA VAL A 569 9.10 1.99 -6.21
C VAL A 569 7.72 1.36 -6.44
N CYS A 570 7.69 0.08 -6.81
CA CYS A 570 6.50 -0.68 -7.13
C CYS A 570 6.74 -2.17 -6.87
N GLY A 571 5.67 -2.95 -6.90
CA GLY A 571 5.65 -4.40 -6.94
C GLY A 571 4.85 -4.92 -8.13
N ARG A 572 5.28 -6.08 -8.65
CA ARG A 572 4.46 -6.92 -9.52
C ARG A 572 4.48 -8.36 -9.03
N SER A 573 3.36 -9.05 -9.15
CA SER A 573 3.22 -10.42 -8.66
C SER A 573 2.53 -11.35 -9.65
N SER A 574 2.98 -12.59 -9.78
CA SER A 574 2.21 -13.62 -10.48
C SER A 574 1.34 -14.39 -9.50
N ILE A 575 0.03 -14.13 -9.52
CA ILE A 575 -0.95 -14.69 -8.57
C ILE A 575 -2.16 -15.26 -9.32
N SER A 576 -3.07 -15.91 -8.59
CA SER A 576 -4.38 -16.32 -9.13
C SER A 576 -5.13 -15.15 -9.79
N GLY A 577 -5.74 -15.41 -10.94
CA GLY A 577 -6.54 -14.44 -11.68
C GLY A 577 -7.84 -14.09 -10.97
N ASN A 578 -8.45 -15.06 -10.30
CA ASN A 578 -9.60 -14.84 -9.41
C ASN A 578 -9.22 -13.94 -8.24
N GLN A 579 -8.09 -14.23 -7.57
CA GLN A 579 -7.59 -13.43 -6.46
C GLN A 579 -7.27 -11.99 -6.87
N ASN A 580 -6.61 -11.80 -8.02
CA ASN A 580 -6.27 -10.47 -8.52
C ASN A 580 -7.52 -9.68 -8.96
N GLN A 581 -8.23 -10.17 -9.99
CA GLN A 581 -9.26 -9.38 -10.67
C GLN A 581 -10.45 -9.05 -9.76
N GLN A 582 -10.84 -9.99 -8.88
CA GLN A 582 -11.98 -9.76 -8.01
C GLN A 582 -11.65 -8.83 -6.83
N SER A 583 -10.38 -8.76 -6.40
CA SER A 583 -9.93 -7.80 -5.37
C SER A 583 -10.13 -6.33 -5.80
N MET A 584 -10.09 -6.06 -7.11
CA MET A 584 -10.29 -4.74 -7.73
C MET A 584 -11.51 -4.74 -8.67
N GLY A 585 -12.42 -5.70 -8.51
CA GLY A 585 -13.56 -5.90 -9.38
C GLY A 585 -14.74 -4.97 -9.06
N GLY A 586 -15.95 -5.52 -9.01
CA GLY A 586 -17.17 -4.74 -8.78
C GLY A 586 -17.16 -3.89 -7.50
N ASN A 587 -16.48 -4.34 -6.43
CA ASN A 587 -16.41 -3.57 -5.18
C ASN A 587 -15.58 -2.29 -5.33
N PHE A 588 -14.46 -2.33 -6.05
CA PHE A 588 -13.67 -1.13 -6.34
C PHE A 588 -14.44 -0.16 -7.24
N ASN A 589 -15.12 -0.66 -8.27
CA ASN A 589 -15.99 0.17 -9.10
C ASN A 589 -17.08 0.87 -8.29
N ASN A 590 -17.69 0.16 -7.34
CA ASN A 590 -18.67 0.75 -6.42
C ASN A 590 -18.05 1.78 -5.49
N PHE A 591 -16.85 1.53 -4.96
CA PHE A 591 -16.09 2.50 -4.17
C PHE A 591 -15.86 3.80 -4.96
N MET A 592 -15.35 3.70 -6.18
CA MET A 592 -15.10 4.85 -7.05
C MET A 592 -16.37 5.68 -7.31
N LYS A 593 -17.50 5.01 -7.55
CA LYS A 593 -18.79 5.67 -7.80
C LYS A 593 -19.38 6.29 -6.54
N GLN A 594 -19.46 5.53 -5.45
CA GLN A 594 -20.10 5.96 -4.21
C GLN A 594 -19.29 7.05 -3.51
N MET A 595 -17.95 6.97 -3.55
CA MET A 595 -17.07 7.99 -2.99
C MET A 595 -16.78 9.16 -3.96
N ARG A 596 -17.40 9.10 -5.15
CA ARG A 596 -17.27 10.08 -6.24
C ARG A 596 -15.81 10.41 -6.49
N ILE A 597 -14.97 9.42 -6.78
CA ILE A 597 -13.53 9.63 -7.00
C ILE A 597 -13.31 9.87 -8.49
N ILE A 598 -12.61 10.96 -8.81
CA ILE A 598 -12.27 11.34 -10.19
C ILE A 598 -10.76 11.53 -10.34
N ASP A 599 -10.31 11.82 -11.56
CA ASP A 599 -8.89 12.02 -11.86
C ASP A 599 -8.21 12.96 -10.85
N LYS A 600 -7.03 12.54 -10.37
CA LYS A 600 -6.20 13.19 -9.35
C LYS A 600 -6.74 13.19 -7.92
N ASP A 601 -7.95 12.69 -7.66
CA ASP A 601 -8.41 12.55 -6.28
C ASP A 601 -7.52 11.58 -5.51
N ALA A 602 -7.24 11.95 -4.27
CA ALA A 602 -6.54 11.10 -3.33
C ALA A 602 -7.50 10.05 -2.73
N TYR A 603 -6.98 8.84 -2.50
CA TYR A 603 -7.63 7.79 -1.72
C TYR A 603 -6.58 6.93 -1.01
N TRP A 604 -7.00 6.27 0.06
CA TRP A 604 -6.18 5.32 0.82
C TRP A 604 -6.48 3.88 0.42
N LEU A 605 -5.50 3.00 0.61
CA LEU A 605 -5.72 1.56 0.55
C LEU A 605 -5.45 0.95 1.93
N ASN A 606 -6.49 0.37 2.52
CA ASN A 606 -6.35 -0.53 3.65
C ASN A 606 -6.32 -1.97 3.14
N THR A 607 -5.15 -2.61 3.24
CA THR A 607 -4.94 -3.97 2.75
C THR A 607 -5.67 -5.03 3.57
N ARG A 608 -6.18 -4.70 4.77
CA ARG A 608 -6.76 -5.64 5.76
C ARG A 608 -5.87 -6.85 6.05
N MET A 609 -4.56 -6.67 5.87
CA MET A 609 -3.57 -7.71 6.06
C MET A 609 -2.54 -7.26 7.10
N THR A 610 -2.13 -8.18 7.96
CA THR A 610 -1.04 -7.98 8.92
C THR A 610 -0.12 -9.18 8.93
N GLY A 611 1.19 -8.97 9.06
CA GLY A 611 2.19 -10.03 9.13
C GLY A 611 2.76 -10.20 10.53
N ASN A 612 2.82 -11.44 11.02
CA ASN A 612 3.69 -11.83 12.13
C ASN A 612 5.03 -12.29 11.54
N CYS A 613 6.05 -11.45 11.62
CA CYS A 613 7.30 -11.64 10.89
C CYS A 613 8.43 -12.15 11.79
N ALA A 614 9.28 -13.02 11.24
CA ALA A 614 10.38 -13.64 11.97
C ALA A 614 11.45 -12.63 12.39
N ALA A 615 11.64 -11.56 11.63
CA ALA A 615 12.57 -10.48 11.92
C ALA A 615 11.88 -9.12 11.79
N THR A 616 12.08 -8.27 12.80
CA THR A 616 11.59 -6.90 12.84
C THR A 616 12.65 -5.95 13.37
N ASP A 617 12.54 -4.66 13.05
CA ASP A 617 13.33 -3.60 13.68
C ASP A 617 12.83 -3.31 15.12
N ALA A 618 13.47 -2.34 15.78
CA ALA A 618 13.13 -1.93 17.14
C ALA A 618 11.70 -1.37 17.30
N PHE A 619 11.03 -1.04 16.18
CA PHE A 619 9.66 -0.53 16.15
C PHE A 619 8.65 -1.60 15.72
N GLY A 620 9.08 -2.86 15.58
CA GLY A 620 8.24 -3.97 15.15
C GLY A 620 7.94 -3.96 13.65
N LYS A 621 8.64 -3.16 12.84
CA LYS A 621 8.49 -3.16 11.38
C LYS A 621 9.28 -4.33 10.79
N PRO A 622 8.74 -5.08 9.81
CA PRO A 622 9.49 -6.16 9.16
C PRO A 622 10.78 -5.66 8.51
N VAL A 623 11.83 -6.46 8.55
CA VAL A 623 13.12 -6.20 7.89
C VAL A 623 13.44 -7.26 6.84
N ASN A 624 14.36 -6.99 5.93
CA ASN A 624 14.83 -7.97 4.94
C ASN A 624 15.72 -9.03 5.62
N PRO A 625 15.44 -10.34 5.50
CA PRO A 625 14.38 -10.99 4.71
C PRO A 625 12.99 -10.94 5.36
N VAL A 626 11.96 -10.72 4.53
CA VAL A 626 10.56 -10.57 4.93
C VAL A 626 9.89 -11.93 4.94
N ILE A 627 10.02 -12.62 6.07
CA ILE A 627 9.43 -13.94 6.31
C ILE A 627 8.32 -13.78 7.34
N CYS A 628 7.06 -13.93 6.92
CA CYS A 628 5.91 -13.63 7.77
C CYS A 628 4.79 -14.65 7.63
N THR A 629 4.06 -14.88 8.72
CA THR A 629 2.73 -15.49 8.68
C THR A 629 1.68 -14.39 8.62
N MET A 630 0.90 -14.37 7.55
CA MET A 630 -0.09 -13.33 7.28
C MET A 630 -1.45 -13.66 7.90
N THR A 631 -2.17 -12.62 8.31
CA THR A 631 -3.54 -12.71 8.84
C THR A 631 -4.41 -11.66 8.18
N ALA A 632 -5.58 -12.09 7.69
CA ALA A 632 -6.60 -11.23 7.12
C ALA A 632 -7.64 -10.80 8.18
N LYS A 633 -8.01 -9.51 8.19
CA LYS A 633 -8.91 -8.91 9.21
C LYS A 633 -10.33 -8.64 8.71
#